data_AF-A0A949HE39-F1
#
_entry.id   AF-A0A949HE39-F1
#
_cell.length_a   1.000
_cell.length_b   1.000
_cell.length_c   1.000
_cell.angle_alpha   90.00
_cell.angle_beta   90.00
_cell.angle_gamma   90.00
#
_symmetry.space_group_name_H-M   'P 1'
#
loop_
_entity.id
_entity.type
_entity.pdbx_description
1 polymer ?
#
loop_
_entity_poly.entity_id
_entity_poly.type
_entity_poly.pdbx_seq_one_letter_code
_entity_poly.pdbx_strand_id
1 'polypeptide(L)'
;MTETPTGQLLQRELDEAHKTIRSLLRQLTKEQQRHSELVRAYNLTVGNLMETTRRNAELERERERLRSQVARQRQPITLNGVLLDLTLPEIGAIRRAMARLHHPDTGGDSERLRVWNVTLDELERLPLE
;
A
#
# COMPACT_ATOMS: atom_id res chain seq x y z
N MET A 1 -72.53 -31.01 31.79
CA MET A 1 -72.04 -29.85 31.02
C MET A 1 -71.02 -30.37 30.04
N THR A 2 -71.46 -30.73 28.84
CA THR A 2 -70.62 -31.33 27.80
C THR A 2 -70.09 -30.22 26.92
N GLU A 3 -68.81 -29.90 27.02
CA GLU A 3 -68.14 -29.07 26.02
C GLU A 3 -68.33 -29.73 24.65
N THR A 4 -68.86 -28.99 23.70
CA THR A 4 -69.05 -29.47 22.33
C THR A 4 -67.68 -29.81 21.73
N PRO A 5 -67.52 -30.94 21.03
CA PRO A 5 -66.23 -31.38 20.47
C PRO A 5 -65.59 -30.35 19.53
N THR A 6 -66.40 -29.46 18.94
CA THR A 6 -65.97 -28.29 18.17
C THR A 6 -65.21 -27.25 18.99
N GLY A 7 -65.62 -26.99 20.23
CA GLY A 7 -64.94 -26.04 21.12
C GLY A 7 -63.53 -26.51 21.50
N GLN A 8 -63.36 -27.82 21.71
CA GLN A 8 -62.05 -28.40 22.01
C GLN A 8 -61.10 -28.39 20.81
N LEU A 9 -61.63 -28.56 19.59
CA LEU A 9 -60.83 -28.43 18.35
C LEU A 9 -60.37 -26.98 18.14
N LEU A 10 -61.28 -26.01 18.26
CA LEU A 10 -60.97 -24.58 18.16
C LEU A 10 -59.92 -24.15 19.20
N GLN A 11 -60.00 -24.66 20.43
CA GLN A 11 -59.02 -24.36 21.47
C GLN A 11 -57.63 -24.90 21.13
N ARG A 12 -57.54 -26.11 20.56
CA ARG A 12 -56.27 -26.69 20.11
C ARG A 12 -55.65 -25.89 18.96
N GLU A 13 -56.46 -25.51 17.97
CA GLU A 13 -55.99 -24.67 16.85
C GLU A 13 -55.49 -23.31 17.33
N LEU A 14 -56.19 -22.70 18.29
CA LEU A 14 -55.78 -21.43 18.90
C LEU A 14 -54.46 -21.57 19.68
N ASP A 15 -54.28 -22.66 20.43
CA ASP A 15 -53.04 -22.94 21.13
C ASP A 15 -51.86 -23.20 20.17
N GLU A 16 -52.10 -23.90 19.06
CA GLU A 16 -51.12 -24.11 17.99
C GLU A 16 -50.76 -22.82 17.27
N ALA A 17 -51.75 -21.98 16.95
CA ALA A 17 -51.55 -20.67 16.37
C ALA A 17 -50.70 -19.79 17.31
N HIS A 18 -51.01 -19.76 18.60
CA HIS A 18 -50.22 -19.03 19.59
C HIS A 18 -48.79 -19.55 19.73
N LYS A 19 -48.58 -20.88 19.70
CA LYS A 19 -47.22 -21.46 19.68
C LYS A 19 -46.46 -21.02 18.44
N THR A 20 -47.12 -21.02 17.29
CA THR A 20 -46.53 -20.61 16.01
C THR A 20 -46.17 -19.13 16.01
N ILE A 21 -47.07 -18.26 16.45
CA ILE A 21 -46.83 -16.81 16.58
C ILE A 21 -45.61 -16.55 17.48
N ARG A 22 -45.53 -17.19 18.66
CA ARG A 22 -44.36 -17.06 19.54
C ARG A 22 -43.06 -17.55 18.90
N SER A 23 -43.12 -18.60 18.09
CA SER A 23 -41.96 -19.09 17.35
C SER A 23 -41.49 -18.08 16.30
N LEU A 24 -42.42 -17.59 15.48
CA LEU A 24 -42.14 -16.62 14.42
C LEU A 24 -41.60 -15.31 14.99
N LEU A 25 -42.16 -14.81 16.10
CA LEU A 25 -41.65 -13.61 16.78
C LEU A 25 -40.20 -13.80 17.23
N ARG A 26 -39.85 -14.96 17.81
CA ARG A 26 -38.47 -15.25 18.19
C ARG A 26 -37.53 -15.34 17.00
N GLN A 27 -37.99 -15.90 15.88
CA GLN A 27 -37.21 -15.94 14.64
C GLN A 27 -37.01 -14.53 14.07
N LEU A 28 -38.05 -13.70 14.07
CA LEU A 28 -37.98 -12.31 13.63
C LEU A 28 -36.98 -11.51 14.46
N THR A 29 -37.01 -11.65 15.80
CA THR A 29 -36.04 -10.98 16.67
C THR A 29 -34.60 -11.42 16.37
N LYS A 30 -34.37 -12.72 16.12
CA LYS A 30 -33.04 -13.23 15.75
C LYS A 30 -32.56 -12.65 14.42
N GLU A 31 -33.44 -12.58 13.42
CA GLU A 31 -33.08 -12.02 12.11
C GLU A 31 -32.87 -10.51 12.16
N GLN A 32 -33.65 -9.78 12.96
CA GLN A 32 -33.40 -8.36 13.23
C GLN A 32 -32.04 -8.13 13.88
N GLN A 33 -31.66 -8.98 14.84
CA GLN A 33 -30.34 -8.90 15.48
C GLN A 33 -29.23 -9.18 14.46
N ARG A 34 -29.33 -10.25 13.67
CA ARG A 34 -28.37 -10.58 12.60
C ARG A 34 -28.24 -9.46 11.59
N HIS A 35 -29.36 -8.88 11.15
CA HIS A 35 -29.36 -7.75 10.24
C HIS A 35 -28.65 -6.53 10.86
N SER A 36 -28.89 -6.25 12.14
CA SER A 36 -28.21 -5.15 12.84
C SER A 36 -26.69 -5.35 12.90
N GLU A 37 -26.23 -6.59 13.11
CA GLU A 37 -24.81 -6.96 13.13
C GLU A 37 -24.19 -6.81 11.74
N LEU A 38 -24.90 -7.28 10.70
CA LEU A 38 -24.48 -7.17 9.31
C LEU A 38 -24.33 -5.71 8.89
N VAL A 39 -25.30 -4.85 9.21
CA VAL A 39 -25.23 -3.41 8.91
C VAL A 39 -24.05 -2.75 9.62
N ARG A 40 -23.79 -3.09 10.89
CA ARG A 40 -22.60 -2.59 11.60
C ARG A 40 -21.30 -3.02 10.93
N ALA A 41 -21.18 -4.31 10.58
CA ALA A 41 -19.99 -4.84 9.92
C ALA A 41 -19.78 -4.23 8.53
N TYR A 42 -20.86 -4.05 7.76
CA TYR A 42 -20.82 -3.39 6.45
C TYR A 42 -20.32 -1.95 6.57
N ASN A 43 -20.90 -1.16 7.48
CA ASN A 43 -20.50 0.24 7.68
C ASN A 43 -19.03 0.35 8.09
N LEU A 44 -18.54 -0.54 8.97
CA LEU A 44 -17.14 -0.60 9.34
C LEU A 44 -16.25 -0.92 8.13
N THR A 45 -16.66 -1.89 7.30
CA THR A 45 -15.92 -2.30 6.11
C THR A 45 -15.82 -1.17 5.10
N VAL A 46 -16.94 -0.48 4.83
CA VAL A 46 -16.97 0.69 3.94
C VAL A 46 -16.08 1.80 4.48
N GLY A 47 -16.15 2.10 5.78
CA GLY A 47 -15.27 3.08 6.42
C GLY A 47 -13.79 2.74 6.23
N ASN A 48 -13.41 1.49 6.49
CA ASN A 48 -12.04 1.02 6.30
C ASN A 48 -11.57 1.11 4.83
N LEU A 49 -12.45 0.79 3.87
CA LEU A 49 -12.15 0.89 2.45
C LEU A 49 -11.93 2.35 2.03
N MET A 50 -12.76 3.28 2.52
CA MET A 50 -12.60 4.71 2.25
C MET A 50 -11.29 5.26 2.83
N GLU A 51 -10.94 4.90 4.06
CA GLU A 51 -9.66 5.28 4.66
C GLU A 51 -8.47 4.72 3.88
N THR A 52 -8.54 3.45 3.49
CA THR A 52 -7.48 2.79 2.70
C THR A 52 -7.30 3.49 1.36
N THR A 53 -8.39 3.84 0.70
CA THR A 53 -8.37 4.56 -0.58
C THR A 53 -7.72 5.93 -0.43
N ARG A 54 -8.06 6.67 0.64
CA ARG A 54 -7.44 7.96 0.95
C ARG A 54 -5.94 7.83 1.18
N ARG A 55 -5.52 6.87 2.02
CA ARG A 55 -4.09 6.62 2.30
C ARG A 55 -3.33 6.22 1.04
N ASN A 56 -3.92 5.39 0.18
CA ASN A 56 -3.31 5.03 -1.10
C ASN A 56 -3.10 6.25 -1.99
N ALA A 57 -4.08 7.15 -2.10
CA ALA A 57 -3.94 8.39 -2.86
C ALA A 57 -2.86 9.33 -2.28
N GLU A 58 -2.63 9.32 -0.97
CA GLU A 58 -1.51 10.04 -0.33
C GLU A 58 -0.16 9.42 -0.69
N LEU A 59 -0.04 8.09 -0.57
CA LEU A 59 1.18 7.35 -0.92
C LEU A 59 1.52 7.45 -2.40
N GLU A 60 0.53 7.44 -3.29
CA GLU A 60 0.76 7.63 -4.73
C GLU A 60 1.34 9.02 -5.04
N ARG A 61 0.82 10.06 -4.38
CA ARG A 61 1.35 11.43 -4.50
C ARG A 61 2.78 11.52 -3.96
N GLU A 62 3.06 10.88 -2.82
CA GLU A 62 4.41 10.84 -2.27
C GLU A 62 5.37 10.08 -3.18
N ARG A 63 4.96 8.92 -3.69
CA ARG A 63 5.74 8.14 -4.66
C ARG A 63 6.06 8.97 -5.89
N GLU A 64 5.09 9.71 -6.42
CA GLU A 64 5.29 10.56 -7.60
C GLU A 64 6.24 11.73 -7.31
N ARG A 65 6.12 12.35 -6.14
CA ARG A 65 7.06 13.38 -5.67
C ARG A 65 8.48 12.83 -5.60
N LEU A 66 8.68 11.65 -5.00
CA LEU A 66 9.99 11.02 -4.88
C LEU A 66 10.54 10.63 -6.25
N ARG A 67 9.71 10.06 -7.14
CA ARG A 67 10.10 9.75 -8.52
C ARG A 67 10.54 11.00 -9.27
N SER A 68 9.80 12.09 -9.14
CA SER A 68 10.16 13.38 -9.73
C SER A 68 11.48 13.92 -9.17
N GLN A 69 11.74 13.76 -7.87
CA GLN A 69 13.01 14.16 -7.26
C GLN A 69 14.18 13.32 -7.78
N VAL A 70 14.02 12.00 -7.87
CA VAL A 70 15.05 11.11 -8.43
C VAL A 70 15.28 11.41 -9.90
N ALA A 71 14.22 11.63 -10.69
CA ALA A 71 14.33 11.99 -12.10
C ALA A 71 15.07 13.32 -12.30
N ARG A 72 14.84 14.31 -11.42
CA ARG A 72 15.62 15.57 -11.42
C ARG A 72 17.09 15.37 -11.02
N GLN A 73 17.39 14.39 -10.17
CA GLN A 73 18.76 14.08 -9.75
C GLN A 73 19.51 13.18 -10.75
N ARG A 74 18.79 12.41 -11.55
CA ARG A 74 19.32 11.63 -12.67
C ARG A 74 19.41 12.53 -13.90
N GLN A 75 20.45 13.35 -13.95
CA GLN A 75 20.81 14.01 -15.19
C GLN A 75 21.64 13.03 -16.04
N PRO A 76 21.25 12.77 -17.30
CA PRO A 76 22.04 11.95 -18.20
C PRO A 76 23.34 12.68 -18.51
N ILE A 77 24.47 12.18 -18.01
CA ILE A 77 25.77 12.76 -18.34
C ILE A 77 26.34 11.99 -19.53
N THR A 78 26.74 12.71 -20.58
CA THR A 78 27.38 12.12 -21.75
C THR A 78 28.90 12.08 -21.56
N LEU A 79 29.48 10.87 -21.53
CA LEU A 79 30.93 10.67 -21.63
C LEU A 79 31.23 10.04 -22.98
N ASN A 80 31.94 10.76 -23.85
CA ASN A 80 32.45 10.25 -25.14
C ASN A 80 31.39 9.52 -25.99
N GLY A 81 30.15 10.03 -26.01
CA GLY A 81 29.04 9.46 -26.79
C GLY A 81 28.26 8.33 -26.10
N VAL A 82 28.61 7.97 -24.86
CA VAL A 82 27.83 7.03 -24.02
C VAL A 82 27.00 7.83 -23.04
N LEU A 83 25.68 7.63 -23.05
CA LEU A 83 24.75 8.22 -22.09
C LEU A 83 24.86 7.44 -20.77
N LEU A 84 25.39 8.08 -19.73
CA LEU A 84 25.50 7.50 -18.40
C LEU A 84 24.56 8.23 -17.44
N ASP A 85 23.51 7.53 -17.01
CA ASP A 85 22.61 7.98 -15.95
C ASP A 85 23.27 7.75 -14.58
N LEU A 86 24.24 8.59 -14.21
CA LEU A 86 24.92 8.53 -12.91
C LEU A 86 24.49 9.71 -12.04
N THR A 87 24.06 9.42 -10.81
CA THR A 87 23.78 10.43 -9.79
C THR A 87 25.08 10.89 -9.10
N LEU A 88 25.09 12.11 -8.52
CA LEU A 88 26.24 12.64 -7.77
C LEU A 88 26.76 11.69 -6.66
N PRO A 89 25.89 11.01 -5.87
CA PRO A 89 26.36 10.01 -4.90
C PRO A 89 27.05 8.80 -5.55
N GLU A 90 26.62 8.39 -6.73
CA GLU A 90 27.21 7.28 -7.49
C GLU A 90 28.58 7.68 -8.05
N ILE A 91 28.74 8.90 -8.55
CA ILE A 91 30.05 9.46 -8.96
C ILE A 91 31.03 9.41 -7.77
N GLY A 92 30.59 9.84 -6.59
CA GLY A 92 31.39 9.77 -5.36
C GLY A 92 31.69 8.32 -4.90
N ALA A 93 30.77 7.38 -5.14
CA ALA A 93 30.99 5.96 -4.86
C ALA A 93 32.03 5.35 -5.82
N ILE A 94 31.96 5.69 -7.11
CA ILE A 94 32.94 5.30 -8.12
C ILE A 94 34.32 5.86 -7.76
N ARG A 95 34.42 7.15 -7.39
CA ARG A 95 35.67 7.78 -6.92
C ARG A 95 36.31 6.99 -5.78
N ARG A 96 35.53 6.61 -4.76
CA ARG A 96 36.01 5.80 -3.64
C ARG A 96 36.42 4.39 -4.06
N ALA A 97 35.70 3.76 -4.98
CA ALA A 97 36.04 2.44 -5.50
C ALA A 97 37.37 2.47 -6.29
N MET A 98 37.55 3.46 -7.16
CA MET A 98 38.79 3.65 -7.93
C MET A 98 39.98 3.98 -7.03
N ALA A 99 39.78 4.80 -5.99
CA ALA A 99 40.83 5.08 -5.00
C ALA A 99 41.28 3.84 -4.23
N ARG A 100 40.38 2.88 -3.96
CA ARG A 100 40.75 1.59 -3.35
C ARG A 100 41.47 0.67 -4.33
N LEU A 101 41.05 0.66 -5.59
CA LEU A 101 41.62 -0.21 -6.62
C LEU A 101 43.02 0.23 -7.06
N HIS A 102 43.25 1.55 -7.12
CA HIS A 102 44.50 2.15 -7.60
C HIS A 102 45.32 2.81 -6.48
N HIS A 103 45.10 2.39 -5.23
CA HIS A 103 45.89 2.88 -4.11
C HIS A 103 47.38 2.45 -4.26
N PRO A 104 48.35 3.33 -3.97
CA PRO A 104 49.77 3.01 -4.09
C PRO A 104 50.18 1.81 -3.21
N ASP A 105 49.58 1.68 -2.02
CA ASP A 105 49.87 0.57 -1.10
C ASP A 105 49.39 -0.81 -1.58
N THR A 106 48.47 -0.87 -2.54
CA THR A 106 48.01 -2.12 -3.18
C THR A 106 48.72 -2.40 -4.52
N GLY A 107 49.78 -1.66 -4.85
CA GLY A 107 50.48 -1.77 -6.14
C GLY A 107 49.68 -1.16 -7.31
N GLY A 108 48.77 -0.23 -7.00
CA GLY A 108 47.92 0.43 -7.98
C GLY A 108 48.65 1.49 -8.81
N ASP A 109 48.15 1.69 -10.03
CA ASP A 109 48.63 2.71 -10.96
C ASP A 109 48.06 4.10 -10.60
N SER A 110 48.91 4.94 -9.99
CA SER A 110 48.55 6.30 -9.57
C SER A 110 48.20 7.23 -10.73
N GLU A 111 48.75 7.00 -11.93
CA GLU A 111 48.40 7.79 -13.11
C GLU A 111 46.98 7.45 -13.59
N ARG A 112 46.58 6.17 -13.52
CA ARG A 112 45.18 5.79 -13.79
C ARG A 112 44.21 6.42 -12.80
N LEU A 113 44.56 6.46 -11.51
CA LEU A 113 43.73 7.15 -10.51
C LEU A 113 43.60 8.64 -10.81
N ARG A 114 44.68 9.29 -11.26
CA ARG A 114 44.68 10.71 -11.66
C ARG A 114 43.75 10.94 -12.86
N VAL A 115 43.83 10.11 -13.90
CA VAL A 115 42.95 10.20 -15.06
C VAL A 115 41.49 10.03 -14.65
N TRP A 116 41.19 9.06 -13.79
CA TRP A 116 39.84 8.85 -13.25
C TRP A 116 39.34 10.03 -12.42
N ASN A 117 40.19 10.65 -11.60
CA ASN A 117 39.78 11.83 -10.85
C ASN A 117 39.47 13.01 -11.77
N VAL A 118 40.26 13.23 -12.82
CA VAL A 118 40.00 14.29 -13.82
C VAL A 118 38.67 14.05 -14.54
N THR A 119 38.41 12.82 -14.99
CA THR A 119 37.15 12.50 -15.68
C THR A 119 35.94 12.62 -14.75
N LEU A 120 36.05 12.17 -13.49
CA LEU A 120 34.97 12.31 -12.50
C LEU A 120 34.76 13.77 -12.07
N ASP A 121 35.81 14.60 -12.04
CA ASP A 121 35.71 16.03 -11.77
C ASP A 121 35.00 16.79 -12.90
N GLU A 122 35.21 16.38 -14.16
CA GLU A 122 34.47 16.92 -15.32
C GLU A 122 32.97 16.58 -15.23
N LEU A 123 32.63 15.38 -14.74
CA LEU A 123 31.24 14.97 -14.49
C LEU A 123 30.57 15.79 -13.37
N GLU A 124 31.32 16.15 -12.32
CA GLU A 124 30.81 16.96 -11.20
C GLU A 124 30.65 18.44 -11.57
N ARG A 125 31.37 18.93 -12.59
CA ARG A 125 31.34 20.34 -13.04
C ARG A 125 30.32 20.63 -14.13
N LEU A 126 29.75 19.61 -14.77
CA LEU A 126 28.68 19.80 -15.74
C LEU A 126 27.47 20.45 -15.04
N PRO A 127 27.01 21.62 -15.53
CA PRO A 127 25.97 22.39 -14.85
C PRO A 127 24.63 21.64 -14.88
N LEU A 128 23.96 21.67 -13.73
CA LEU A 128 22.56 21.32 -13.57
C LEU A 128 21.68 22.27 -14.39
N GLU A 129 21.55 22.05 -15.71
CA GLU A 129 20.46 22.66 -16.50
C GLU A 129 19.19 21.81 -16.43
#